data_AF-A0A1A6G3M2-F1
#
_entry.id   AF-A0A1A6G3M2-F1
#
_cell.length_a   1.000
_cell.length_b   1.000
_cell.length_c   1.000
_cell.angle_alpha   90.00
_cell.angle_beta   90.00
_cell.angle_gamma   90.00
#
_symmetry.space_group_name_H-M   'P 1'
#
loop_
_entity.id
_entity.type
_entity.pdbx_description
1 polymer ?
#
loop_
_entity_poly.entity_id
_entity_poly.type
_entity_poly.pdbx_seq_one_letter_code
_entity_poly.pdbx_strand_id
1 'polypeptide(L)'
;ANTGISFKVYQTLKESKVRQKVLFFHPTYLRHLAAFWRTKGVTAYRLSSGLMIASVAVELCENVKLYGFWPFSKTIEKTPISHHYYDNKLPKRGFHQMPKEYSQMLQLHMKGIL
;
A
#
# COMPACT_ATOMS: atom_id res chain seq x y z
N ALA A 1 -2.95 -15.55 4.91
CA ALA A 1 -3.63 -16.60 4.13
C ALA A 1 -3.20 -16.64 2.64
N ASN A 2 -2.41 -15.70 2.09
CA ASN A 2 -2.15 -15.69 0.63
C ASN A 2 -0.74 -16.16 0.22
N THR A 3 0.17 -16.36 1.17
CA THR A 3 1.58 -16.72 0.89
C THR A 3 1.70 -17.99 0.06
N GLY A 4 1.00 -19.07 0.43
CA GLY A 4 1.04 -20.34 -0.32
C GLY A 4 0.53 -20.21 -1.75
N ILE A 5 -0.57 -19.46 -1.95
CA ILE A 5 -1.13 -19.19 -3.27
C ILE A 5 -0.13 -18.39 -4.13
N SER A 6 0.50 -17.37 -3.55
CA SER A 6 1.53 -16.57 -4.22
C SER A 6 2.73 -17.41 -4.67
N PHE A 7 3.20 -18.35 -3.84
CA PHE A 7 4.27 -19.28 -4.23
C PHE A 7 3.82 -20.26 -5.31
N LYS A 8 2.58 -20.75 -5.27
CA LYS A 8 2.02 -21.60 -6.32
C LYS A 8 2.04 -20.88 -7.68
N VAL A 9 1.58 -19.62 -7.72
CA VAL A 9 1.62 -18.80 -8.94
C VAL A 9 3.04 -18.64 -9.45
N TYR A 10 4.00 -18.34 -8.56
CA TYR A 10 5.42 -18.24 -8.93
C TYR A 10 5.94 -19.53 -9.57
N GLN A 11 5.68 -20.69 -8.96
CA GLN A 11 6.15 -21.97 -9.50
C GLN A 11 5.50 -22.26 -10.86
N THR A 12 4.19 -22.03 -11.01
CA THR A 12 3.49 -22.24 -12.28
C THR A 12 4.05 -21.36 -13.40
N LEU A 13 4.34 -20.09 -13.14
CA LEU A 13 4.96 -19.20 -14.14
C LEU A 13 6.38 -19.65 -14.49
N LYS A 14 7.15 -20.11 -13.50
CA LYS A 14 8.49 -20.65 -13.70
C LYS A 14 8.48 -21.91 -14.56
N GLU A 15 7.59 -22.86 -14.27
CA GLU A 15 7.41 -24.11 -15.02
C GLU A 15 6.95 -23.85 -16.46
N SER A 16 6.07 -22.85 -16.64
CA SER A 16 5.56 -22.44 -17.95
C SER A 16 6.58 -21.63 -18.77
N LYS A 17 7.78 -21.36 -18.23
CA LYS A 17 8.88 -20.62 -18.87
C LYS A 17 8.45 -19.26 -19.44
N VAL A 18 7.50 -18.59 -18.79
CA VAL A 18 7.06 -17.26 -19.21
C VAL A 18 8.11 -16.21 -18.87
N ARG A 19 8.09 -15.06 -19.56
CA ARG A 19 9.06 -13.97 -19.34
C ARG A 19 8.77 -13.14 -18.09
N GLN A 20 7.55 -13.20 -17.56
CA GLN A 20 7.10 -12.41 -16.41
C GLN A 20 7.87 -12.82 -15.14
N LYS A 21 8.53 -11.85 -14.52
CA LYS A 21 9.19 -12.03 -13.23
C LYS A 21 8.20 -11.75 -12.10
N VAL A 22 8.08 -12.68 -11.16
CA VAL A 22 7.36 -12.43 -9.91
C VAL A 22 8.35 -11.95 -8.87
N LEU A 23 8.02 -10.83 -8.23
CA LEU A 23 8.81 -10.26 -7.15
C LEU A 23 7.98 -10.25 -5.88
N PHE A 24 8.64 -10.51 -4.77
CA PHE A 24 8.05 -10.44 -3.44
C PHE A 24 8.79 -9.41 -2.61
N PHE A 25 8.06 -8.68 -1.79
CA PHE A 25 8.66 -7.88 -0.74
C PHE A 25 9.48 -8.76 0.20
N HIS A 26 10.71 -8.36 0.49
CA HIS A 26 11.54 -9.06 1.45
C HIS A 26 10.92 -8.95 2.85
N PRO A 27 10.77 -10.05 3.62
CA PRO A 27 10.09 -10.02 4.91
C PRO A 27 10.78 -9.11 5.93
N THR A 28 12.12 -9.06 5.93
CA THR A 28 12.89 -8.13 6.78
C THR A 28 12.60 -6.68 6.44
N TYR A 29 12.49 -6.34 5.16
CA TYR A 29 12.13 -4.99 4.72
C TYR A 29 10.75 -4.60 5.25
N LEU A 30 9.75 -5.47 5.09
CA LEU A 30 8.40 -5.21 5.61
C LEU A 30 8.36 -5.02 7.12
N ARG A 31 9.19 -5.76 7.87
CA ARG A 31 9.34 -5.62 9.32
C ARG A 31 9.92 -4.25 9.69
N HIS A 32 10.98 -3.83 9.01
CA HIS A 32 11.61 -2.53 9.24
C HIS A 32 10.68 -1.38 8.85
N LEU A 33 9.98 -1.53 7.72
CA LEU A 33 9.01 -0.54 7.26
C LEU A 33 7.86 -0.38 8.26
N ALA A 34 7.33 -1.49 8.79
CA ALA A 34 6.33 -1.46 9.85
C ALA A 34 6.85 -0.80 11.14
N ALA A 35 8.10 -1.05 11.52
CA ALA A 35 8.72 -0.41 12.69
C ALA A 35 8.87 1.11 12.47
N PHE A 36 9.36 1.52 11.30
CA PHE A 36 9.50 2.93 10.93
C PHE A 36 8.15 3.66 11.02
N TRP A 37 7.11 3.17 10.35
CA TRP A 37 5.80 3.82 10.35
C TRP A 37 5.13 3.83 11.72
N ARG A 38 5.44 2.85 12.59
CA ARG A 38 5.01 2.87 13.99
C ARG A 38 5.59 4.06 14.75
N THR A 39 6.86 4.43 14.50
CA THR A 39 7.46 5.65 15.09
C THR A 39 6.78 6.94 14.61
N LYS A 40 6.06 6.90 13.48
CA LYS A 40 5.28 8.00 12.92
C LYS A 40 3.80 7.96 13.30
N GLY A 41 3.42 7.07 14.23
CA GLY A 41 2.05 6.98 14.76
C GLY A 41 1.10 6.07 13.97
N VAL A 42 1.58 5.38 12.93
CA VAL A 42 0.82 4.34 12.21
C VAL A 42 1.00 3.01 12.93
N THR A 43 0.07 2.69 13.82
CA THR A 43 0.10 1.52 14.71
C THR A 43 -0.80 0.38 14.22
N ALA A 44 -1.04 0.30 12.90
CA ALA A 44 -1.86 -0.74 12.29
C ALA A 44 -1.30 -2.14 12.54
N TYR A 45 -2.18 -3.15 12.54
CA TYR A 45 -1.76 -4.55 12.55
C TYR A 45 -0.87 -4.86 11.33
N ARG A 46 -1.25 -4.34 10.16
CA ARG A 46 -0.44 -4.37 8.95
C ARG A 46 -0.60 -3.06 8.19
N LEU A 47 0.48 -2.55 7.60
CA LEU A 47 0.40 -1.44 6.64
C LEU A 47 -0.44 -1.84 5.43
N SER A 48 -1.13 -0.89 4.78
CA SER A 48 -1.74 -1.17 3.48
C SER A 48 -0.69 -1.46 2.41
N SER A 49 -1.07 -2.18 1.36
CA SER A 49 -0.22 -2.35 0.18
C SER A 49 0.16 -0.99 -0.44
N GLY A 50 -0.76 -0.02 -0.39
CA GLY A 50 -0.52 1.33 -0.88
C GLY A 50 0.63 2.02 -0.14
N LEU A 51 0.64 1.97 1.19
CA LEU A 51 1.73 2.56 1.98
C LEU A 51 3.06 1.83 1.77
N MET A 52 3.03 0.50 1.62
CA MET A 52 4.23 -0.28 1.31
C MET A 52 4.86 0.14 -0.02
N ILE A 53 4.06 0.25 -1.08
CA ILE A 53 4.54 0.65 -2.41
C ILE A 53 4.95 2.12 -2.44
N ALA A 54 4.20 3.02 -1.79
CA ALA A 54 4.56 4.42 -1.70
C ALA A 54 5.91 4.63 -1.01
N SER A 55 6.20 3.86 0.05
CA SER A 55 7.48 3.94 0.75
C SER A 55 8.65 3.52 -0.16
N VAL A 56 8.51 2.39 -0.86
CA VAL A 56 9.53 1.95 -1.83
C VAL A 56 9.72 2.97 -2.95
N ALA A 57 8.64 3.55 -3.47
CA ALA A 57 8.73 4.54 -4.53
C ALA A 57 9.53 5.77 -4.06
N VAL A 58 9.31 6.25 -2.83
CA VAL A 58 10.07 7.36 -2.25
C VAL A 58 11.55 7.00 -2.04
N GLU A 59 11.86 5.74 -1.75
CA GLU A 59 13.25 5.27 -1.60
C GLU A 59 13.99 5.11 -2.93
N LEU A 60 13.28 4.85 -4.04
CA LEU A 60 13.89 4.46 -5.32
C LEU A 60 13.76 5.50 -6.44
N CYS A 61 12.78 6.39 -6.37
CA CYS A 61 12.47 7.35 -7.43
C CYS A 61 12.86 8.77 -7.03
N GLU A 62 13.34 9.55 -8.00
CA GLU A 62 13.64 10.98 -7.77
C GLU A 62 12.38 11.80 -7.48
N ASN A 63 11.26 11.45 -8.13
CA ASN A 63 9.98 12.14 -7.99
C ASN A 63 8.86 11.10 -7.97
N VAL A 64 7.95 11.22 -7.00
CA VAL A 64 6.82 10.31 -6.83
C VAL A 64 5.53 11.12 -6.82
N LYS A 65 4.54 10.72 -7.63
CA LYS A 65 3.19 11.28 -7.60
C LYS A 65 2.21 10.18 -7.23
N LEU A 66 1.47 10.36 -6.13
CA LEU A 66 0.49 9.37 -5.67
C LEU A 66 -0.92 9.74 -6.16
N TYR A 67 -1.61 8.75 -6.72
CA TYR A 67 -3.01 8.84 -7.15
C TYR A 67 -3.84 7.77 -6.46
N GLY A 68 -5.13 8.05 -6.24
CA GLY A 68 -6.06 7.09 -5.61
C GLY A 68 -5.79 6.81 -4.13
N PHE A 69 -4.93 7.60 -3.47
CA PHE A 69 -4.64 7.46 -2.05
C PHE A 69 -5.66 8.22 -1.21
N TRP A 70 -6.92 7.77 -1.20
CA TRP A 70 -8.02 8.43 -0.51
C TRP A 70 -8.91 7.42 0.23
N PRO A 71 -8.80 7.30 1.57
CA PRO A 71 -9.47 6.24 2.33
C PRO A 71 -10.85 6.66 2.87
N PHE A 72 -11.52 7.63 2.26
CA PHE A 72 -12.80 8.17 2.73
C PHE A 72 -13.91 7.94 1.72
N SER A 73 -15.15 7.78 2.20
CA SER A 73 -16.32 7.49 1.36
C SER A 73 -16.96 8.73 0.72
N LYS A 74 -16.34 9.90 0.89
CA LYS A 74 -16.81 11.18 0.34
C LYS A 74 -15.63 11.99 -0.15
N THR A 75 -15.86 12.88 -1.11
CA THR A 75 -14.91 13.94 -1.49
C THR A 75 -14.89 15.06 -0.45
N ILE A 76 -14.01 16.05 -0.66
CA ILE A 76 -13.94 17.27 0.17
C ILE A 76 -15.27 18.03 0.10
N GLU A 77 -15.91 18.06 -1.07
CA GLU A 77 -17.22 18.67 -1.35
C GLU A 77 -18.40 17.81 -0.84
N LYS A 78 -18.11 16.75 -0.08
CA LYS A 78 -19.08 15.82 0.51
C LYS A 78 -19.84 14.94 -0.50
N THR A 79 -19.38 14.89 -1.75
CA THR A 79 -19.94 13.98 -2.76
C THR A 79 -19.61 12.53 -2.41
N PRO A 80 -20.59 11.61 -2.33
CA PRO A 80 -20.31 10.20 -2.08
C PRO A 80 -19.43 9.58 -3.17
N ILE A 81 -18.48 8.74 -2.77
CA ILE A 81 -17.62 7.98 -3.69
C ILE A 81 -17.47 6.52 -3.22
N SER A 82 -17.26 5.63 -4.18
CA SER A 82 -16.97 4.22 -3.93
C SER A 82 -15.59 4.03 -3.30
N HIS A 83 -15.42 2.94 -2.54
CA HIS A 83 -14.14 2.60 -1.93
C HIS A 83 -13.03 2.32 -2.96
N HIS A 84 -13.37 1.61 -4.03
CA HIS A 84 -12.47 1.42 -5.18
C HIS A 84 -13.01 2.20 -6.38
N TYR A 85 -12.13 2.49 -7.33
CA TYR A 85 -12.54 3.14 -8.58
C TYR A 85 -13.36 2.21 -9.51
N TYR A 86 -13.31 0.89 -9.28
CA TYR A 86 -13.98 -0.14 -10.09
C TYR A 86 -15.09 -0.90 -9.36
N ASP A 87 -15.18 -0.80 -8.03
CA ASP A 87 -16.27 -1.40 -7.23
C ASP A 87 -16.40 -0.70 -5.87
N ASN A 88 -17.32 -1.16 -5.02
CA ASN A 88 -17.49 -0.63 -3.66
C ASN A 88 -17.22 -1.67 -2.55
N LYS A 89 -16.29 -2.60 -2.77
CA LYS A 89 -15.92 -3.60 -1.75
C LYS A 89 -15.13 -2.95 -0.63
N LEU A 90 -15.69 -2.93 0.57
CA LEU A 90 -15.06 -2.32 1.74
C LEU A 90 -13.86 -3.13 2.28
N PRO A 91 -12.87 -2.46 2.90
CA PRO A 91 -11.70 -3.12 3.46
C PRO A 91 -12.07 -3.93 4.70
N LYS A 92 -11.26 -4.94 5.03
CA LYS A 92 -11.39 -5.66 6.30
C LYS A 92 -11.10 -4.70 7.46
N ARG A 93 -12.12 -4.46 8.30
CA ARG A 93 -12.02 -3.58 9.47
C ARG A 93 -10.92 -4.06 10.43
N GLY A 94 -10.20 -3.11 11.03
CA GLY A 94 -9.16 -3.37 12.04
C GLY A 94 -7.82 -3.89 11.52
N PHE A 95 -7.66 -4.09 10.20
CA PHE A 95 -6.43 -4.64 9.64
C PHE A 95 -5.40 -3.55 9.29
N HIS A 96 -5.89 -2.44 8.73
CA HIS A 96 -5.10 -1.28 8.31
C HIS A 96 -5.59 -0.02 9.04
N GLN A 97 -4.76 1.03 9.09
CA GLN A 97 -5.14 2.35 9.60
C GLN A 97 -5.12 3.38 8.45
N MET A 98 -5.82 3.09 7.35
CA MET A 98 -5.69 3.87 6.12
C MET A 98 -5.90 5.39 6.28
N PRO A 99 -6.83 5.91 7.13
CA PRO A 99 -6.90 7.34 7.41
C PRO A 99 -5.63 7.94 8.03
N LYS A 100 -4.93 7.20 8.91
CA LYS A 100 -3.64 7.62 9.45
C LYS A 100 -2.53 7.54 8.41
N GLU A 101 -2.54 6.49 7.58
CA GLU A 101 -1.61 6.36 6.46
C GLU A 101 -1.77 7.53 5.48
N TYR A 102 -3.00 7.93 5.16
CA TYR A 102 -3.31 9.13 4.37
C TYR A 102 -2.74 10.39 4.99
N SER A 103 -2.92 10.59 6.30
CA SER A 103 -2.35 11.76 6.98
C SER A 103 -0.83 11.83 6.84
N GLN A 104 -0.14 10.70 6.91
CA GLN A 104 1.31 10.65 6.68
C GLN A 104 1.68 11.03 5.23
N MET A 105 0.97 10.50 4.24
CA MET A 105 1.21 10.85 2.84
C MET A 105 0.93 12.33 2.56
N LEU A 106 -0.12 12.89 3.16
CA LEU A 106 -0.42 14.31 3.07
C LEU A 106 0.70 15.16 3.68
N GLN A 107 1.26 14.78 4.83
CA GLN A 107 2.39 15.49 5.43
C GLN A 107 3.65 15.44 4.54
N LEU A 108 3.91 14.32 3.87
CA LEU A 108 5.03 14.22 2.92
C LEU A 108 4.78 15.12 1.70
N HIS A 109 3.57 15.13 1.18
CA HIS A 109 3.19 16.01 0.06
C HIS A 109 3.35 17.49 0.42
N MET A 110 2.87 17.91 1.59
CA MET A 110 3.03 19.29 2.06
C MET A 110 4.50 19.71 2.24
N LYS A 111 5.42 18.75 2.39
CA LYS A 111 6.87 18.98 2.49
C LYS A 111 7.58 18.94 1.13
N GLY A 112 6.87 18.69 0.03
CA GLY A 112 7.44 18.54 -1.30
C GLY A 112 8.22 17.23 -1.52
N ILE A 113 8.02 16.23 -0.66
CA ILE A 113 8.60 14.88 -0.83
C ILE A 113 7.77 14.05 -1.82
N LEU A 114 6.44 14.29 -1.84
CA LEU A 114 5.45 13.69 -2.74
C LEU A 114 4.72 14.76 -3.56
#